data_AF-X8IX40-F1
#
_entry.id   AF-X8IX40-F1
#
_cell.length_a   1.000
_cell.length_b   1.000
_cell.length_c   1.000
_cell.angle_alpha   90.00
_cell.angle_beta   90.00
_cell.angle_gamma   90.00
#
_symmetry.space_group_name_H-M   'P 1'
#
loop_
_entity.id
_entity.type
_entity.pdbx_description
1 polymer ?
#
loop_
_entity_poly.entity_id
_entity_poly.type
_entity_poly.pdbx_seq_one_letter_code
_entity_poly.pdbx_strand_id
1 'polypeptide(L)'
;MRNSAASMRLQALAPIHQIEIAQRAAASLPAPYCVDEQAEAAKRVHAARAIDCWALTAEEEHEAEPSNEEKMLLRAYDKERLASTLIDLRKPLTRWIRCIECLALGIWKVWKNNLNGGSAKHIRAHLIKEHRSAYLAMCEQIHYAPPSASIPKACDDEVNEPLTSEGILRHLTEWFAEDDISFNMVSHHGFRRFVNYIGQGKVTAKDLPDRHTIATKAATLAVEAKERIKMKLRW
;
A
#
# COMPACT_ATOMS: atom_id res chain seq x y z
N MET A 1 -31.08 -21.02 65.99
CA MET A 1 -29.64 -20.66 65.97
C MET A 1 -28.84 -21.83 65.40
N ARG A 2 -28.02 -21.54 64.37
CA ARG A 2 -26.78 -22.24 63.92
C ARG A 2 -26.89 -23.73 63.54
N ASN A 3 -26.86 -24.08 62.25
CA ASN A 3 -25.70 -24.29 61.35
C ASN A 3 -24.91 -25.57 61.61
N SER A 4 -24.92 -26.49 60.64
CA SER A 4 -23.72 -27.08 59.97
C SER A 4 -24.21 -28.07 58.90
N ALA A 5 -24.21 -27.83 57.59
CA ALA A 5 -23.16 -27.41 56.65
C ALA A 5 -22.05 -28.47 56.44
N ALA A 6 -22.30 -29.43 55.56
CA ALA A 6 -21.25 -30.17 54.86
C ALA A 6 -21.79 -30.83 53.58
N SER A 7 -22.13 -30.03 52.56
CA SER A 7 -22.15 -30.53 51.17
C SER A 7 -22.23 -29.34 50.20
N MET A 8 -21.13 -28.62 50.04
CA MET A 8 -20.92 -27.75 48.87
C MET A 8 -19.42 -27.57 48.69
N ARG A 9 -18.86 -28.23 47.67
CA ARG A 9 -17.70 -27.77 46.90
C ARG A 9 -17.33 -28.87 45.90
N LEU A 10 -18.00 -28.89 44.76
CA LEU A 10 -17.48 -29.65 43.61
C LEU A 10 -17.97 -29.15 42.23
N GLN A 11 -18.56 -27.96 42.12
CA GLN A 11 -19.13 -27.51 40.83
C GLN A 11 -18.60 -26.17 40.29
N ALA A 12 -17.57 -25.56 40.88
CA ALA A 12 -17.06 -24.25 40.41
C ALA A 12 -15.67 -24.29 39.73
N LEU A 13 -15.02 -25.44 39.61
CA LEU A 13 -13.65 -25.55 39.08
C LEU A 13 -13.57 -25.97 37.59
N ALA A 14 -14.67 -26.46 37.02
CA ALA A 14 -14.72 -26.91 35.63
C ALA A 14 -14.50 -25.81 34.57
N PRO A 15 -15.01 -24.56 34.72
CA PRO A 15 -14.88 -23.55 33.66
C PRO A 15 -13.44 -23.05 33.51
N ILE A 16 -12.74 -22.84 34.63
CA ILE A 16 -11.37 -22.30 34.65
C ILE A 16 -10.39 -23.33 34.06
N HIS A 17 -10.57 -24.60 34.41
CA HIS A 17 -9.72 -25.66 33.89
C HIS A 17 -9.88 -25.82 32.36
N GLN A 18 -11.10 -25.70 31.84
CA GLN A 18 -11.33 -25.76 30.39
C GLN A 18 -10.71 -24.58 29.64
N ILE A 19 -10.71 -23.38 30.22
CA ILE A 19 -10.04 -22.20 29.65
C ILE A 19 -8.51 -22.40 29.63
N GLU A 20 -7.92 -22.91 30.71
CA GLU A 20 -6.48 -23.20 30.74
C GLU A 20 -6.07 -24.30 29.75
N ILE A 21 -6.91 -25.34 29.59
CA ILE A 21 -6.67 -26.39 28.59
C ILE A 21 -6.71 -25.81 27.18
N ALA A 22 -7.71 -24.96 26.87
CA ALA A 22 -7.83 -24.31 25.58
C ALA A 22 -6.63 -23.37 25.29
N GLN A 23 -6.16 -22.64 26.31
CA GLN A 23 -4.98 -21.77 26.19
C GLN A 23 -3.70 -22.56 25.96
N ARG A 24 -3.50 -23.68 26.67
CA ARG A 24 -2.34 -24.55 26.44
C ARG A 24 -2.39 -25.21 25.06
N ALA A 25 -3.56 -25.65 24.62
CA ALA A 25 -3.77 -26.21 23.28
C ALA A 25 -3.46 -25.20 22.17
N ALA A 26 -3.89 -23.94 22.33
CA ALA A 26 -3.59 -22.84 21.41
C ALA A 26 -2.08 -22.51 21.37
N ALA A 27 -1.40 -22.55 22.52
CA ALA A 27 0.05 -22.30 22.61
C ALA A 27 0.91 -23.44 22.03
N SER A 28 0.36 -24.65 21.89
CA SER A 28 1.04 -25.81 21.30
C SER A 28 0.88 -25.94 19.78
N LEU A 29 0.18 -25.00 19.12
CA LEU A 29 0.13 -24.96 17.66
C LEU A 29 1.45 -24.40 17.10
N PRO A 30 2.12 -25.08 16.14
CA PRO A 30 3.27 -24.50 15.47
C PRO A 30 2.87 -23.22 14.75
N ALA A 31 3.85 -22.32 14.57
CA ALA A 31 3.64 -20.93 14.17
C ALA A 31 3.01 -20.63 12.78
N PRO A 32 2.80 -21.55 11.81
CA PRO A 32 2.30 -21.09 10.51
C PRO A 32 0.76 -20.95 10.42
N TYR A 33 -0.02 -21.14 11.50
CA TYR A 33 -1.50 -21.12 11.38
C TYR A 33 -2.28 -20.33 12.45
N CYS A 34 -1.62 -19.53 13.29
CA CYS A 34 -2.35 -18.59 14.14
C CYS A 34 -2.70 -17.35 13.33
N VAL A 35 -3.80 -17.42 12.57
CA VAL A 35 -4.44 -16.19 12.08
C VAL A 35 -5.06 -15.55 13.32
N ASP A 36 -4.49 -14.44 13.78
CA ASP A 36 -5.01 -13.70 14.91
C ASP A 36 -6.39 -13.12 14.54
N GLU A 37 -7.44 -13.92 14.79
CA GLU A 37 -8.83 -13.59 14.44
C GLU A 37 -9.28 -12.28 15.07
N GLN A 38 -8.70 -11.90 16.21
CA GLN A 38 -8.96 -10.62 16.88
C GLN A 38 -8.34 -9.45 16.12
N ALA A 39 -7.08 -9.58 15.70
CA ALA A 39 -6.43 -8.57 14.86
C ALA A 39 -7.18 -8.41 13.51
N GLU A 40 -7.63 -9.51 12.92
CA GLU A 40 -8.36 -9.49 11.66
C GLU A 40 -9.79 -8.93 11.81
N ALA A 41 -10.47 -9.20 12.93
CA ALA A 41 -11.74 -8.57 13.28
C ALA A 41 -11.59 -7.06 13.51
N ALA A 42 -10.54 -6.62 14.20
CA ALA A 42 -10.23 -5.21 14.40
C ALA A 42 -10.02 -4.48 13.06
N LYS A 43 -9.21 -5.06 12.15
CA LYS A 43 -9.04 -4.53 10.79
C LYS A 43 -10.37 -4.40 10.04
N ARG A 44 -11.25 -5.40 10.14
CA ARG A 44 -12.59 -5.36 9.52
C ARG A 44 -13.47 -4.25 10.11
N VAL A 45 -13.41 -4.01 11.41
CA VAL A 45 -14.16 -2.92 12.08
C VAL A 45 -13.63 -1.55 11.64
N HIS A 46 -12.31 -1.37 11.55
CA HIS A 46 -11.72 -0.13 11.07
C HIS A 46 -12.05 0.14 9.58
N ALA A 47 -11.96 -0.90 8.74
CA ALA A 47 -12.31 -0.81 7.32
C ALA A 47 -13.81 -0.49 7.11
N ALA A 48 -14.69 -1.09 7.91
CA ALA A 48 -16.13 -0.80 7.89
C ALA A 48 -16.45 0.65 8.28
N ARG A 49 -15.61 1.27 9.13
CA ARG A 49 -15.76 2.65 9.57
C ARG A 49 -15.10 3.68 8.66
N ALA A 50 -14.24 3.25 7.72
CA ALA A 50 -13.52 4.12 6.78
C ALA A 50 -12.77 5.30 7.45
N ILE A 51 -12.19 5.05 8.63
CA ILE A 51 -11.50 6.06 9.45
C ILE A 51 -10.33 6.73 8.74
N ASP A 52 -9.68 6.01 7.82
CA ASP A 52 -8.63 6.49 6.93
C ASP A 52 -9.07 7.61 6.00
N CYS A 53 -10.32 7.57 5.56
CA CYS A 53 -10.89 8.65 4.74
C CYS A 53 -11.19 9.88 5.60
N TRP A 54 -11.74 9.69 6.81
CA TRP A 54 -12.22 10.81 7.63
C TRP A 54 -11.10 11.68 8.19
N ALA A 55 -9.92 11.09 8.41
CA ALA A 55 -8.75 11.80 8.89
C ALA A 55 -8.27 12.91 7.93
N LEU A 56 -8.37 12.71 6.61
CA LEU A 56 -7.93 13.67 5.57
C LEU A 56 -9.08 14.43 4.90
N THR A 57 -10.27 14.36 5.49
CA THR A 57 -11.43 15.08 4.98
C THR A 57 -12.03 15.94 6.07
N ALA A 58 -12.63 17.05 5.66
CA ALA A 58 -13.32 17.96 6.56
C ALA A 58 -14.76 18.17 6.09
N GLU A 59 -15.57 18.63 7.02
CA GLU A 59 -16.95 19.01 6.76
C GLU A 59 -17.04 20.28 5.91
N GLU A 60 -18.11 20.34 5.11
CA GLU A 60 -18.44 21.47 4.27
C GLU A 60 -19.97 21.55 4.05
N GLU A 61 -20.49 22.77 3.98
CA GLU A 61 -21.92 23.04 3.80
C GLU A 61 -22.31 23.20 2.32
N HIS A 62 -21.35 23.62 1.48
CA HIS A 62 -21.62 23.97 0.09
C HIS A 62 -20.75 23.19 -0.90
N GLU A 63 -21.34 22.82 -2.04
CA GLU A 63 -20.58 22.24 -3.16
C GLU A 63 -19.72 23.30 -3.86
N ALA A 64 -20.24 24.53 -3.93
CA ALA A 64 -19.62 25.63 -4.63
C ALA A 64 -18.28 25.99 -3.97
N GLU A 65 -17.33 26.34 -4.83
CA GLU A 65 -16.02 26.79 -4.39
C GLU A 65 -16.15 28.13 -3.64
N PRO A 66 -15.65 28.24 -2.40
CA PRO A 66 -15.75 29.46 -1.61
C PRO A 66 -14.78 30.54 -2.12
N SER A 67 -14.91 31.74 -1.56
CA SER A 67 -13.99 32.85 -1.84
C SER A 67 -12.54 32.50 -1.47
N ASN A 68 -11.58 33.24 -2.00
CA ASN A 68 -10.17 32.98 -1.70
C ASN A 68 -9.83 33.27 -0.24
N GLU A 69 -10.48 34.27 0.36
CA GLU A 69 -10.37 34.61 1.77
C GLU A 69 -10.84 33.45 2.66
N GLU A 70 -12.00 32.86 2.35
CA GLU A 70 -12.53 31.70 3.07
C GLU A 70 -11.62 30.48 2.92
N LYS A 71 -11.07 30.22 1.72
CA LYS A 71 -10.10 29.13 1.52
C LYS A 71 -8.86 29.30 2.39
N MET A 72 -8.35 30.53 2.57
CA MET A 72 -7.20 30.76 3.44
C MET A 72 -7.52 30.42 4.90
N LEU A 73 -8.71 30.80 5.38
CA LEU A 73 -9.17 30.46 6.73
C LEU A 73 -9.31 28.95 6.91
N LEU A 74 -9.93 28.26 5.94
CA LEU A 74 -10.11 26.81 5.96
C LEU A 74 -8.75 26.08 5.95
N ARG A 75 -7.77 26.54 5.16
CA ARG A 75 -6.41 25.96 5.16
C ARG A 75 -5.73 26.11 6.51
N ALA A 76 -5.87 27.27 7.17
CA ALA A 76 -5.28 27.48 8.48
C ALA A 76 -5.88 26.54 9.51
N TYR A 77 -7.22 26.42 9.51
CA TYR A 77 -7.95 25.49 10.37
C TYR A 77 -7.55 24.03 10.13
N ASP A 78 -7.46 23.61 8.87
CA ASP A 78 -7.06 22.25 8.52
C ASP A 78 -5.63 21.91 8.96
N LYS A 79 -4.71 22.86 8.79
CA LYS A 79 -3.32 22.69 9.21
C LYS A 79 -3.21 22.50 10.72
N GLU A 80 -3.99 23.26 11.49
CA GLU A 80 -4.08 23.09 12.94
C GLU A 80 -4.69 21.73 13.31
N ARG A 81 -5.76 21.32 12.62
CA ARG A 81 -6.40 20.02 12.82
C ARG A 81 -5.44 18.85 12.54
N LEU A 82 -4.66 18.90 11.46
CA LEU A 82 -3.68 17.87 11.11
C LEU A 82 -2.48 17.85 12.08
N ALA A 83 -2.15 18.98 12.68
CA ALA A 83 -1.09 19.07 13.71
C ALA A 83 -1.55 18.56 15.09
N SER A 84 -2.85 18.37 15.31
CA SER A 84 -3.40 17.86 16.57
C SER A 84 -3.04 16.39 16.79
N THR A 85 -2.67 16.04 18.03
CA THR A 85 -2.44 14.65 18.45
C THR A 85 -3.74 13.83 18.46
N LEU A 86 -4.89 14.48 18.60
CA LEU A 86 -6.21 13.84 18.62
C LEU A 86 -6.96 14.25 17.35
N ILE A 87 -6.86 13.42 16.32
CA ILE A 87 -7.59 13.60 15.07
C ILE A 87 -8.99 13.02 15.25
N ASP A 88 -10.03 13.81 14.97
CA ASP A 88 -11.40 13.29 14.91
C ASP A 88 -11.56 12.41 13.66
N LEU A 89 -11.73 11.10 13.91
CA LEU A 89 -11.91 10.07 12.90
C LEU A 89 -13.39 9.76 12.63
N ARG A 90 -14.31 10.56 13.19
CA ARG A 90 -15.73 10.39 12.92
C ARG A 90 -16.05 10.89 11.52
N LYS A 91 -17.01 10.21 10.90
CA LYS A 91 -17.57 10.63 9.63
C LYS A 91 -18.22 12.02 9.79
N PRO A 92 -17.91 12.99 8.92
CA PRO A 92 -18.60 14.27 8.90
C PRO A 92 -20.13 14.09 8.76
N LEU A 93 -20.91 14.95 9.43
CA LEU A 93 -22.38 14.91 9.39
C LEU A 93 -22.98 15.92 8.41
N THR A 94 -22.15 16.77 7.82
CA THR A 94 -22.58 17.79 6.84
C THR A 94 -22.93 17.18 5.49
N ARG A 95 -23.62 17.96 4.65
CA ARG A 95 -24.05 17.52 3.31
C ARG A 95 -22.89 17.31 2.34
N TRP A 96 -21.80 18.03 2.53
CA TRP A 96 -20.62 17.93 1.69
C TRP A 96 -19.39 17.62 2.55
N ILE A 97 -18.46 16.92 1.93
CA ILE A 97 -17.17 16.57 2.50
C ILE A 97 -16.11 17.11 1.56
N ARG A 98 -15.17 17.90 2.09
CA ARG A 98 -14.05 18.45 1.33
C ARG A 98 -12.75 17.72 1.61
N CYS A 99 -11.87 17.69 0.61
CA CYS A 99 -10.52 17.16 0.74
C CYS A 99 -9.58 18.22 1.33
N ILE A 100 -8.92 17.90 2.43
CA ILE A 100 -7.97 18.82 3.09
C ILE A 100 -6.72 19.02 2.21
N GLU A 101 -6.18 17.93 1.66
CA GLU A 101 -4.96 17.95 0.84
C GLU A 101 -5.14 18.70 -0.48
N CYS A 102 -6.29 18.53 -1.15
CA CYS A 102 -6.60 19.35 -2.34
C CYS A 102 -6.64 20.83 -2.00
N LEU A 103 -7.28 21.19 -0.89
CA LEU A 103 -7.39 22.58 -0.48
C LEU A 103 -6.02 23.19 -0.16
N ALA A 104 -5.10 22.41 0.44
CA ALA A 104 -3.71 22.82 0.67
C ALA A 104 -2.97 23.15 -0.64
N LEU A 105 -3.26 22.42 -1.73
CA LEU A 105 -2.76 22.71 -3.08
C LEU A 105 -3.54 23.80 -3.82
N GLY A 106 -4.60 24.33 -3.20
CA GLY A 106 -5.51 25.32 -3.77
C GLY A 106 -6.51 24.79 -4.79
N ILE A 107 -6.75 23.48 -4.78
CA ILE A 107 -7.76 22.83 -5.59
C ILE A 107 -9.02 22.63 -4.73
N TRP A 108 -10.18 23.02 -5.25
CA TRP A 108 -11.45 22.73 -4.59
C TRP A 108 -11.95 21.34 -4.98
N LYS A 109 -11.94 20.40 -4.03
CA LYS A 109 -12.46 19.05 -4.23
C LYS A 109 -13.42 18.66 -3.12
N VAL A 110 -14.68 18.46 -3.50
CA VAL A 110 -15.76 18.08 -2.60
C VAL A 110 -16.49 16.83 -3.09
N TRP A 111 -17.14 16.14 -2.17
CA TRP A 111 -18.06 15.03 -2.43
C TRP A 111 -19.35 15.23 -1.66
N LYS A 112 -20.46 14.80 -2.27
CA LYS A 112 -21.74 14.71 -1.59
C LYS A 112 -21.67 13.62 -0.52
N ASN A 113 -22.05 13.96 0.71
CA ASN A 113 -22.07 13.04 1.82
C ASN A 113 -23.42 12.33 1.90
N ASN A 114 -23.42 11.01 1.65
CA ASN A 114 -24.57 10.18 1.96
C ASN A 114 -24.48 9.72 3.41
N LEU A 115 -25.33 10.27 4.28
CA LEU A 115 -25.33 9.96 5.73
C LEU A 115 -25.48 8.46 6.01
N ASN A 116 -26.24 7.74 5.17
CA ASN A 116 -26.46 6.29 5.26
C ASN A 116 -25.31 5.42 4.70
N GLY A 117 -24.20 6.03 4.26
CA GLY A 117 -23.01 5.32 3.75
C GLY A 117 -22.73 5.55 2.27
N GLY A 118 -21.53 5.15 1.81
CA GLY A 118 -21.19 5.05 0.38
C GLY A 118 -20.20 6.08 -0.21
N SER A 119 -19.80 7.13 0.52
CA SER A 119 -18.83 8.13 0.01
C SER A 119 -17.36 7.69 0.14
N ALA A 120 -17.06 6.82 1.11
CA ALA A 120 -15.69 6.43 1.45
C ALA A 120 -14.90 5.79 0.29
N LYS A 121 -15.55 5.03 -0.61
CA LYS A 121 -14.86 4.37 -1.75
C LYS A 121 -14.20 5.39 -2.69
N HIS A 122 -14.95 6.43 -3.08
CA HIS A 122 -14.47 7.45 -4.00
C HIS A 122 -13.44 8.37 -3.35
N ILE A 123 -13.65 8.70 -2.06
CA ILE A 123 -12.69 9.46 -1.27
C ILE A 123 -11.37 8.71 -1.17
N ARG A 124 -11.40 7.43 -0.78
CA ARG A 124 -10.21 6.58 -0.68
C ARG A 124 -9.46 6.48 -2.01
N ALA A 125 -10.18 6.23 -3.10
CA ALA A 125 -9.58 6.14 -4.43
C ALA A 125 -8.87 7.45 -4.83
N HIS A 126 -9.47 8.59 -4.50
CA HIS A 126 -8.85 9.89 -4.73
C HIS A 126 -7.60 10.12 -3.87
N LEU A 127 -7.67 9.85 -2.56
CA LEU A 127 -6.53 10.01 -1.64
C LEU A 127 -5.34 9.12 -2.05
N ILE A 128 -5.60 7.87 -2.45
CA ILE A 128 -4.54 6.96 -2.93
C ILE A 128 -3.90 7.45 -4.24
N LYS A 129 -4.69 8.05 -5.14
CA LYS A 129 -4.22 8.46 -6.47
C LYS A 129 -3.51 9.82 -6.46
N GLU A 130 -4.10 10.81 -5.80
CA GLU A 130 -3.66 12.21 -5.87
C GLU A 130 -2.83 12.63 -4.65
N HIS A 131 -3.03 11.99 -3.49
CA HIS A 131 -2.42 12.38 -2.20
C HIS A 131 -1.79 11.20 -1.47
N ARG A 132 -1.17 10.28 -2.21
CA ARG A 132 -0.70 8.99 -1.68
C ARG A 132 0.18 9.12 -0.44
N SER A 133 1.15 10.03 -0.48
CA SER A 133 2.11 10.21 0.62
C SER A 133 1.41 10.69 1.89
N ALA A 134 0.54 11.69 1.79
CA ALA A 134 -0.24 12.19 2.92
C ALA A 134 -1.21 11.12 3.45
N TYR A 135 -1.83 10.35 2.55
CA TYR A 135 -2.71 9.23 2.90
C TYR A 135 -1.98 8.15 3.70
N LEU A 136 -0.79 7.72 3.26
CA LEU A 136 -0.02 6.70 3.97
C LEU A 136 0.48 7.20 5.33
N ALA A 137 1.02 8.43 5.39
CA ALA A 137 1.46 9.03 6.65
C ALA A 137 0.31 9.14 7.65
N MET A 138 -0.88 9.55 7.18
CA MET A 138 -2.06 9.60 8.03
C MET A 138 -2.51 8.21 8.50
N CYS A 139 -2.51 7.21 7.61
CA CYS A 139 -2.84 5.83 7.99
C CYS A 139 -1.91 5.30 9.08
N GLU A 140 -0.61 5.59 8.99
CA GLU A 140 0.38 5.25 10.01
C GLU A 140 0.08 5.97 11.33
N GLN A 141 -0.18 7.28 11.28
CA GLN A 141 -0.51 8.10 12.45
C GLN A 141 -1.76 7.60 13.20
N ILE A 142 -2.78 7.12 12.49
CA ILE A 142 -4.03 6.61 13.08
C ILE A 142 -3.98 5.09 13.34
N HIS A 143 -2.82 4.46 13.19
CA HIS A 143 -2.60 3.02 13.31
C HIS A 143 -3.57 2.17 12.48
N TYR A 144 -3.93 2.67 11.30
CA TYR A 144 -4.77 1.97 10.34
C TYR A 144 -3.91 1.24 9.32
N ALA A 145 -4.16 -0.04 9.12
CA ALA A 145 -3.59 -0.83 8.03
C ALA A 145 -4.60 -0.84 6.86
N PRO A 146 -4.36 -0.08 5.77
CA PRO A 146 -5.26 -0.10 4.63
C PRO A 146 -5.40 -1.51 4.05
N PRO A 147 -6.62 -1.95 3.64
CA PRO A 147 -6.80 -3.23 2.96
C PRO A 147 -6.01 -3.34 1.65
N SER A 148 -5.67 -2.20 1.05
CA SER A 148 -4.81 -2.07 -0.14
C SER A 148 -3.37 -1.68 0.21
N ALA A 149 -3.00 -1.64 1.49
CA ALA A 149 -1.63 -1.68 1.92
C ALA A 149 -1.13 -3.13 1.85
N SER A 150 -1.18 -3.71 0.65
CA SER A 150 0.13 -4.07 0.13
C SER A 150 0.92 -2.78 0.22
N ILE A 151 1.75 -2.67 1.26
CA ILE A 151 2.91 -1.79 1.31
C ILE A 151 3.27 -1.57 -0.17
N PRO A 152 3.26 -0.35 -0.74
CA PRO A 152 4.16 -0.20 -1.85
C PRO A 152 5.47 -0.66 -1.23
N LYS A 153 5.92 -1.88 -1.59
CA LYS A 153 7.34 -2.09 -1.76
C LYS A 153 7.72 -0.76 -2.39
N ALA A 154 8.49 0.06 -1.68
CA ALA A 154 9.31 1.03 -2.38
C ALA A 154 9.77 0.24 -3.59
N CYS A 155 9.42 0.70 -4.80
CA CYS A 155 9.74 -0.06 -6.01
C CYS A 155 11.22 -0.36 -5.83
N ASP A 156 11.57 -1.59 -5.45
CA ASP A 156 12.91 -1.90 -4.92
C ASP A 156 13.92 -1.66 -6.05
N ASP A 157 13.37 -1.67 -7.26
CA ASP A 157 13.87 -1.20 -8.53
C ASP A 157 14.55 0.18 -8.51
N GLU A 158 14.18 1.11 -7.61
CA GLU A 158 14.87 2.40 -7.45
C GLU A 158 16.03 2.31 -6.45
N VAL A 159 17.16 1.78 -6.93
CA VAL A 159 18.43 1.74 -6.18
C VAL A 159 19.06 3.13 -6.15
N ASN A 160 19.12 3.74 -4.96
CA ASN A 160 19.71 5.07 -4.72
C ASN A 160 21.18 4.96 -4.23
N GLU A 161 21.93 4.01 -4.77
CA GLU A 161 23.34 3.78 -4.41
C GLU A 161 24.29 4.16 -5.55
N PRO A 162 25.55 4.57 -5.25
CA PRO A 162 26.56 4.80 -6.28
C PRO A 162 26.87 3.52 -7.07
N LEU A 163 27.01 3.65 -8.39
CA LEU A 163 27.41 2.54 -9.25
C LEU A 163 28.88 2.16 -8.95
N THR A 164 29.08 1.02 -8.29
CA THR A 164 30.41 0.47 -7.96
C THR A 164 30.55 -0.94 -8.54
N SER A 165 31.78 -1.40 -8.76
CA SER A 165 32.04 -2.76 -9.24
C SER A 165 31.50 -3.83 -8.30
N GLU A 166 31.56 -3.58 -6.98
CA GLU A 166 31.03 -4.46 -5.94
C GLU A 166 29.50 -4.44 -5.92
N GLY A 167 28.87 -3.27 -6.05
CA GLY A 167 27.42 -3.15 -6.17
C GLY A 167 26.85 -3.87 -7.39
N ILE A 168 27.52 -3.79 -8.55
CA ILE A 168 27.15 -4.53 -9.76
C ILE A 168 27.24 -6.04 -9.51
N LEU A 169 28.32 -6.52 -8.90
CA LEU A 169 28.51 -7.94 -8.59
C LEU A 169 27.42 -8.46 -7.65
N ARG A 170 27.11 -7.70 -6.59
CA ARG A 170 26.05 -8.03 -5.63
C ARG A 170 24.70 -8.17 -6.32
N HIS A 171 24.26 -7.14 -7.04
CA HIS A 171 22.95 -7.13 -7.69
C HIS A 171 22.81 -8.20 -8.79
N LEU A 172 23.88 -8.49 -9.54
CA LEU A 172 23.86 -9.61 -10.49
C LEU A 172 23.75 -10.97 -9.80
N THR A 173 24.41 -11.14 -8.66
CA THR A 173 24.39 -12.39 -7.90
C THR A 173 23.00 -12.64 -7.29
N GLU A 174 22.39 -11.61 -6.71
CA GLU A 174 21.02 -11.64 -6.20
C GLU A 174 20.04 -11.99 -7.32
N TRP A 175 20.09 -11.25 -8.43
CA TRP A 175 19.19 -11.48 -9.56
C TRP A 175 19.34 -12.89 -10.15
N PHE A 176 20.58 -13.38 -10.33
CA PHE A 176 20.79 -14.70 -10.91
C PHE A 176 20.29 -15.82 -10.01
N ALA A 177 20.36 -15.64 -8.69
CA ALA A 177 19.83 -16.60 -7.72
C ALA A 177 18.29 -16.58 -7.69
N GLU A 178 17.67 -15.41 -7.80
CA GLU A 178 16.20 -15.26 -7.78
C GLU A 178 15.53 -15.84 -9.03
N ASP A 179 16.10 -15.56 -10.21
CA ASP A 179 15.50 -15.93 -11.50
C ASP A 179 16.12 -17.20 -12.13
N ASP A 180 16.98 -17.92 -11.39
CA ASP A 180 17.70 -19.12 -11.84
C ASP A 180 18.45 -18.89 -13.18
N ILE A 181 19.17 -17.76 -13.26
CA ILE A 181 19.92 -17.36 -14.46
C ILE A 181 21.31 -18.01 -14.44
N SER A 182 21.71 -18.57 -15.57
CA SER A 182 23.06 -19.14 -15.73
C SER A 182 24.16 -18.09 -15.51
N PHE A 183 25.14 -18.42 -14.66
CA PHE A 183 26.35 -17.59 -14.47
C PHE A 183 27.11 -17.29 -15.76
N ASN A 184 26.99 -18.15 -16.79
CA ASN A 184 27.61 -17.91 -18.09
C ASN A 184 27.06 -16.67 -18.83
N MET A 185 25.90 -16.15 -18.41
CA MET A 185 25.28 -14.95 -18.99
C MET A 185 26.21 -13.73 -18.98
N VAL A 186 27.04 -13.56 -17.94
CA VAL A 186 27.98 -12.42 -17.84
C VAL A 186 29.06 -12.44 -18.94
N SER A 187 29.29 -13.60 -19.55
CA SER A 187 30.22 -13.78 -20.67
C SER A 187 29.56 -13.56 -22.04
N HIS A 188 28.23 -13.49 -22.10
CA HIS A 188 27.53 -13.31 -23.36
C HIS A 188 27.73 -11.89 -23.91
N HIS A 189 28.14 -11.79 -25.19
CA HIS A 189 28.41 -10.50 -25.84
C HIS A 189 27.21 -9.55 -25.79
N GLY A 190 25.99 -10.08 -25.98
CA GLY A 190 24.77 -9.28 -25.92
C GLY A 190 24.53 -8.66 -24.54
N PHE A 191 24.82 -9.41 -23.48
CA PHE A 191 24.68 -8.94 -22.10
C PHE A 191 25.69 -7.82 -21.80
N ARG A 192 26.98 -8.03 -22.11
CA ARG A 192 28.03 -7.01 -21.93
C ARG A 192 27.72 -5.72 -22.69
N ARG A 193 27.23 -5.84 -23.92
CA ARG A 193 26.82 -4.69 -24.74
C ARG A 193 25.64 -3.94 -24.12
N PHE A 194 24.64 -4.66 -23.59
CA PHE A 194 23.49 -4.05 -22.94
C PHE A 194 23.88 -3.30 -21.66
N VAL A 195 24.69 -3.93 -20.78
CA VAL A 195 25.20 -3.29 -19.56
C VAL A 195 26.02 -2.03 -19.87
N ASN A 196 26.89 -2.08 -20.89
CA ASN A 196 27.64 -0.90 -21.33
C ASN A 196 26.77 0.19 -21.93
N TYR A 197 25.62 -0.15 -22.51
CA TYR A 197 24.67 0.82 -23.05
C TYR A 197 23.92 1.55 -21.92
N ILE A 198 23.35 0.81 -20.96
CA ILE A 198 22.65 1.41 -19.81
C ILE A 198 23.60 2.19 -18.89
N GLY A 199 24.87 1.77 -18.80
CA GLY A 199 25.92 2.46 -18.05
C GLY A 199 26.29 3.85 -18.58
N GLN A 200 25.77 4.27 -19.75
CA GLN A 200 25.95 5.61 -20.29
C GLN A 200 25.13 6.70 -19.56
N GLY A 201 24.10 6.31 -18.78
CA GLY A 201 23.48 7.18 -17.76
C GLY A 201 21.94 7.21 -17.70
N LYS A 202 21.43 7.48 -16.49
CA LYS A 202 20.04 7.76 -16.04
C LYS A 202 18.91 6.96 -16.70
N VAL A 203 19.03 5.64 -16.70
CA VAL A 203 17.90 4.73 -16.92
C VAL A 203 17.09 4.66 -15.63
N THR A 204 15.81 4.99 -15.69
CA THR A 204 14.84 4.80 -14.60
C THR A 204 13.99 3.56 -14.88
N ALA A 205 13.26 3.06 -13.87
CA ALA A 205 12.35 1.93 -14.07
C ALA A 205 11.30 2.17 -15.18
N LYS A 206 10.95 3.45 -15.45
CA LYS A 206 10.02 3.84 -16.52
C LYS A 206 10.60 3.64 -17.93
N ASP A 207 11.92 3.63 -18.05
CA ASP A 207 12.62 3.43 -19.32
C ASP A 207 12.77 1.94 -19.66
N LEU A 208 12.50 1.04 -18.70
CA LEU A 208 12.55 -0.40 -18.89
C LEU A 208 11.27 -0.90 -19.59
N PRO A 209 11.38 -1.61 -20.72
CA PRO A 209 10.23 -2.11 -21.44
C PRO A 209 9.56 -3.27 -20.70
N ASP A 210 8.23 -3.33 -20.76
CA ASP A 210 7.48 -4.49 -20.27
C ASP A 210 7.67 -5.73 -21.19
N ARG A 211 7.25 -6.90 -20.68
CA ARG A 211 7.32 -8.18 -21.40
C ARG A 211 6.65 -8.15 -22.78
N HIS A 212 5.50 -7.51 -22.90
CA HIS A 212 4.76 -7.44 -24.17
C HIS A 212 5.48 -6.56 -25.18
N THR A 213 6.08 -5.46 -24.72
CA THR A 213 6.92 -4.58 -25.53
C THR A 213 8.13 -5.34 -26.07
N ILE A 214 8.82 -6.12 -25.23
CA ILE A 214 9.96 -6.97 -25.66
C ILE A 214 9.50 -8.03 -26.68
N ALA A 215 8.42 -8.76 -26.37
CA ALA A 215 7.92 -9.83 -27.24
C ALA A 215 7.52 -9.31 -28.63
N THR A 216 6.84 -8.18 -28.68
CA THR A 216 6.45 -7.51 -29.93
C THR A 216 7.69 -7.11 -30.73
N LYS A 217 8.68 -6.47 -30.08
CA LYS A 217 9.90 -6.04 -30.75
C LYS A 217 10.72 -7.23 -31.27
N ALA A 218 10.80 -8.31 -30.52
CA ALA A 218 11.47 -9.54 -30.94
C ALA A 218 10.80 -10.16 -32.18
N ALA A 219 9.47 -10.22 -32.21
CA ALA A 219 8.72 -10.71 -33.37
C ALA A 219 8.98 -9.85 -34.61
N THR A 220 8.97 -8.52 -34.48
CA THR A 220 9.31 -7.61 -35.59
C THR A 220 10.73 -7.84 -36.10
N LEU A 221 11.72 -7.91 -35.21
CA LEU A 221 13.12 -8.13 -35.58
C LEU A 221 13.33 -9.49 -36.26
N ALA A 222 12.60 -10.53 -35.86
CA ALA A 222 12.65 -11.84 -36.49
C ALA A 222 12.13 -11.79 -37.94
N VAL A 223 11.03 -11.06 -38.19
CA VAL A 223 10.48 -10.85 -39.54
C VAL A 223 11.46 -10.07 -40.41
N GLU A 224 12.03 -8.97 -39.90
CA GLU A 224 13.03 -8.18 -40.62
C GLU A 224 14.29 -8.99 -40.96
N ALA A 225 14.77 -9.82 -40.02
CA ALA A 225 15.89 -10.71 -40.26
C ALA A 225 15.57 -11.74 -41.36
N LYS A 226 14.38 -12.34 -41.32
CA LYS A 226 13.93 -13.30 -42.32
C LYS A 226 13.87 -12.70 -43.72
N GLU A 227 13.31 -11.50 -43.87
CA GLU A 227 13.26 -10.83 -45.17
C GLU A 227 14.65 -10.41 -45.67
N ARG A 228 15.56 -9.95 -44.79
CA ARG A 228 16.97 -9.69 -45.16
C ARG A 228 17.69 -10.95 -45.65
N ILE A 229 17.51 -12.07 -44.98
CA ILE A 229 18.10 -13.36 -45.39
C ILE A 229 17.53 -13.81 -46.73
N LYS A 230 16.21 -13.71 -46.91
CA LYS A 230 15.53 -14.04 -48.17
C LYS A 230 15.99 -13.18 -49.34
N MET A 231 16.26 -11.90 -49.12
CA MET A 231 16.88 -11.01 -50.13
C MET A 231 18.31 -11.43 -50.47
N LYS A 232 19.11 -11.87 -49.49
CA LYS A 232 20.48 -12.38 -49.71
C LYS A 232 20.52 -13.75 -50.42
N LEU A 233 19.51 -14.60 -50.19
CA LEU A 233 19.38 -15.93 -50.79
C LEU A 233 18.67 -15.93 -52.16
N ARG A 234 18.15 -14.78 -52.59
CA ARG A 234 17.53 -14.58 -53.93
C ARG A 234 18.55 -14.17 -55.01
N TRP A 235 19.83 -14.20 -54.65
CA TRP A 235 20.99 -14.22 -55.54
C TRP A 235 21.60 -15.62 -55.48
#